data_AF-A0A1E4EKZ7-F1
#
_entry.id   AF-A0A1E4EKZ7-F1
#
_cell.length_a   1.000
_cell.length_b   1.000
_cell.length_c   1.000
_cell.angle_alpha   90.00
_cell.angle_beta   90.00
_cell.angle_gamma   90.00
#
_symmetry.space_group_name_H-M   'P 1'
#
loop_
_entity.id
_entity.type
_entity.pdbx_description
1 polymer ?
#
loop_
_entity_poly.entity_id
_entity_poly.type
_entity_poly.pdbx_seq_one_letter_code
_entity_poly.pdbx_strand_id
1 'polypeptide(L)'
;MNRAAWRERYLAKNALSPTRKRIERLADLISAPVLETNIWCVEAGSGKHLTRADRSTAVFEMLLEQIRPAVVVAHGSKAISLLGQMRTGSQVIAVPHLSGLGSPKGFGWNDERLQQLVARVNGAVS
;
A
#
# COMPACT_ATOMS: atom_id res chain seq x y z
N MET A 1 7.43 -18.12 -2.79
CA MET A 1 8.57 -17.29 -2.36
C MET A 1 8.15 -16.52 -1.11
N ASN A 2 8.90 -16.59 -0.02
CA ASN A 2 8.55 -15.90 1.23
C ASN A 2 9.08 -14.45 1.22
N ARG A 3 8.56 -13.61 2.13
CA ARG A 3 8.91 -12.17 2.21
C ARG A 3 10.40 -11.93 2.46
N ALA A 4 11.05 -12.77 3.26
CA ALA A 4 12.49 -12.68 3.53
C ALA A 4 13.33 -12.87 2.25
N ALA A 5 13.04 -13.91 1.47
CA ALA A 5 13.73 -14.18 0.21
C ALA A 5 13.46 -13.09 -0.84
N TRP A 6 12.27 -12.47 -0.83
CA TRP A 6 11.99 -11.30 -1.66
C TRP A 6 12.83 -10.10 -1.26
N ARG A 7 12.88 -9.79 0.04
CA ARG A 7 13.61 -8.64 0.57
C ARG A 7 15.11 -8.76 0.30
N GLU A 8 15.69 -9.95 0.46
CA GLU A 8 17.09 -10.23 0.12
C GLU A 8 17.38 -9.95 -1.36
N ARG A 9 16.56 -10.49 -2.27
CA ARG A 9 16.70 -10.26 -3.72
C ARG A 9 16.52 -8.79 -4.12
N TYR A 10 15.61 -8.09 -3.46
CA TYR A 10 15.40 -6.66 -3.70
C TYR A 10 16.64 -5.86 -3.29
N LEU A 11 17.14 -6.10 -2.06
CA LEU A 11 18.29 -5.41 -1.48
C LEU A 11 19.60 -5.68 -2.22
N ALA A 12 19.73 -6.85 -2.85
CA ALA A 12 20.87 -7.19 -3.71
C ALA A 12 21.00 -6.27 -4.93
N LYS A 13 19.91 -5.61 -5.35
CA LYS A 13 19.87 -4.75 -6.55
C LYS A 13 19.61 -3.27 -6.24
N ASN A 14 18.94 -2.97 -5.13
CA ASN A 14 18.44 -1.63 -4.83
C ASN A 14 18.47 -1.32 -3.34
N ALA A 15 18.78 -0.08 -2.96
CA ALA A 15 18.45 0.42 -1.63
C ALA A 15 16.92 0.57 -1.47
N LEU A 16 16.40 0.36 -0.25
CA LEU A 16 14.97 0.62 0.02
C LEU A 16 14.70 2.12 -0.11
N SER A 17 13.76 2.48 -0.98
CA SER A 17 13.23 3.84 -1.05
C SER A 17 12.57 4.22 0.28
N PRO A 18 12.42 5.52 0.60
CA PRO A 18 11.70 5.96 1.80
C PRO A 18 10.29 5.36 1.90
N THR A 19 9.57 5.25 0.78
CA THR A 19 8.26 4.58 0.71
C THR A 19 8.36 3.12 1.12
N ARG A 20 9.31 2.39 0.50
CA ARG A 20 9.51 0.97 0.74
C ARG A 20 9.85 0.70 2.21
N LYS A 21 10.74 1.49 2.82
CA LYS A 21 11.08 1.36 4.26
C LYS A 21 9.84 1.43 5.15
N ARG A 22 8.90 2.33 4.85
CA ARG A 22 7.66 2.49 5.63
C ARG A 22 6.65 1.38 5.37
N ILE A 23 6.52 0.92 4.13
CA ILE A 23 5.68 -0.24 3.81
C ILE A 23 6.19 -1.49 4.52
N GLU A 24 7.51 -1.75 4.49
CA GLU A 24 8.11 -2.88 5.22
C GLU A 24 7.85 -2.76 6.72
N ARG A 25 8.05 -1.56 7.29
CA ARG A 25 7.79 -1.34 8.72
C ARG A 25 6.32 -1.52 9.08
N LEU A 26 5.40 -1.07 8.24
CA LEU A 26 3.96 -1.26 8.44
C LEU A 26 3.62 -2.75 8.43
N ALA A 27 4.12 -3.49 7.43
CA ALA A 27 3.90 -4.93 7.31
C ALA A 27 4.51 -5.73 8.49
N ASP A 28 5.62 -5.26 9.07
CA ASP A 28 6.23 -5.88 10.27
C ASP A 28 5.41 -5.66 11.54
N LEU A 29 4.56 -4.63 11.58
CA LEU A 29 3.81 -4.23 12.78
C LEU A 29 2.34 -4.66 12.76
N ILE A 30 1.82 -5.06 11.61
CA ILE A 30 0.46 -5.59 11.47
C ILE A 30 0.41 -7.04 11.98
N SER A 31 -0.56 -7.35 12.83
CA SER A 31 -0.72 -8.66 13.48
C SER A 31 -1.38 -9.74 12.61
N ALA A 32 -1.75 -9.40 11.37
CA ALA A 32 -2.43 -10.27 10.43
C ALA A 32 -1.60 -10.46 9.14
N PRO A 33 -1.87 -11.50 8.33
CA PRO A 33 -1.24 -11.65 7.01
C PRO A 33 -1.47 -10.42 6.12
N VAL A 34 -0.39 -9.88 5.55
CA VAL A 34 -0.44 -8.68 4.70
C VAL A 34 -0.12 -9.03 3.26
N LEU A 35 -0.97 -8.58 2.34
CA LEU A 35 -0.64 -8.48 0.91
C LEU A 35 -0.41 -7.01 0.55
N GLU A 36 0.79 -6.73 0.04
CA GLU A 36 1.07 -5.47 -0.64
C GLU A 36 0.83 -5.64 -2.14
N THR A 37 0.08 -4.71 -2.73
CA THR A 37 -0.13 -4.66 -4.18
C THR A 37 -0.38 -3.22 -4.64
N ASN A 38 -0.22 -2.99 -5.95
CA ASN A 38 -0.60 -1.75 -6.60
C ASN A 38 -2.00 -1.89 -7.21
N ILE A 39 -2.69 -0.76 -7.39
CA ILE A 39 -3.97 -0.73 -8.12
C ILE A 39 -3.82 -1.02 -9.62
N TRP A 40 -2.59 -0.98 -10.14
CA TRP A 40 -2.24 -1.29 -11.52
C TRP A 40 -1.11 -2.32 -11.54
N CYS A 41 -1.10 -3.20 -12.54
CA CYS A 41 -0.11 -4.27 -12.68
C CYS A 41 1.25 -3.82 -13.18
N VAL A 42 1.42 -2.53 -13.48
CA VAL A 42 2.62 -2.01 -14.11
C VAL A 42 3.37 -1.14 -13.10
N GLU A 43 4.69 -1.35 -13.02
CA GLU A 43 5.58 -0.47 -12.25
C GLU A 43 5.58 0.91 -12.90
N ALA A 44 4.84 1.84 -12.31
CA ALA A 44 4.74 3.19 -12.81
C ALA A 44 5.98 3.99 -12.39
N GLY A 45 7.06 3.95 -13.18
CA GLY A 45 8.22 4.83 -12.98
C GLY A 45 7.82 6.32 -12.89
N SER A 46 6.78 6.72 -13.64
CA SER A 46 5.92 7.84 -13.31
C SER A 46 4.54 7.66 -13.96
N GLY A 47 3.46 8.13 -13.31
CA GLY A 47 2.09 7.97 -13.83
C GLY A 47 1.83 8.66 -15.19
N LYS A 48 2.79 9.44 -15.70
CA LYS A 48 2.76 10.11 -17.01
C LYS A 48 3.03 9.15 -18.18
N HIS A 49 3.62 7.98 -17.94
CA HIS A 49 3.95 7.00 -18.99
C HIS A 49 2.97 5.83 -19.06
N LEU A 50 1.94 5.80 -18.21
CA LEU A 50 0.94 4.74 -18.22
C LEU A 50 -0.10 5.01 -19.30
N THR A 51 -0.21 4.10 -20.26
CA THR A 51 -1.31 4.06 -21.21
C THR A 51 -2.63 3.74 -20.50
N ARG A 52 -3.76 3.84 -21.21
CA ARG A 52 -5.05 3.40 -20.66
C ARG A 52 -5.04 1.90 -20.33
N ALA A 53 -4.37 1.08 -21.15
CA ALA A 53 -4.26 -0.35 -20.93
C ALA A 53 -3.45 -0.66 -19.65
N ASP A 54 -2.37 0.09 -19.41
CA ASP A 54 -1.54 -0.07 -18.20
C ASP A 54 -2.29 0.30 -16.91
N ARG A 55 -3.38 1.06 -17.01
CA ARG A 55 -4.23 1.46 -15.89
C ARG A 55 -5.36 0.49 -15.62
N SER A 56 -5.30 -0.73 -16.16
CA SER A 56 -6.22 -1.79 -15.80
C SER A 56 -6.12 -2.11 -14.31
N THR A 57 -7.27 -2.14 -13.65
CA THR A 57 -7.46 -2.49 -12.23
C THR A 57 -7.94 -3.92 -12.04
N ALA A 58 -8.15 -4.68 -13.12
CA ALA A 58 -8.80 -6.00 -13.09
C ALA A 58 -8.12 -7.00 -12.14
N VAL A 59 -6.78 -7.02 -12.09
CA VAL A 59 -6.05 -7.91 -11.17
C VAL A 59 -6.22 -7.46 -9.72
N PHE A 60 -6.21 -6.15 -9.45
CA PHE A 60 -6.47 -5.63 -8.11
C PHE A 60 -7.90 -5.96 -7.65
N GLU A 61 -8.88 -5.79 -8.53
CA GLU A 61 -10.29 -6.14 -8.28
C GLU A 61 -10.46 -7.63 -8.00
N MET A 62 -9.83 -8.49 -8.82
CA MET A 62 -9.79 -9.93 -8.60
C MET A 62 -9.17 -10.27 -7.23
N LEU A 63 -8.04 -9.64 -6.86
CA LEU A 63 -7.42 -9.87 -5.55
C LEU A 63 -8.37 -9.49 -4.41
N LEU A 64 -9.06 -8.35 -4.51
CA LEU A 64 -10.04 -7.94 -3.51
C LEU A 64 -11.19 -8.94 -3.38
N GLU A 65 -11.72 -9.42 -4.51
CA GLU A 65 -12.85 -10.37 -4.54
C GLU A 65 -12.48 -11.75 -3.97
N GLN A 66 -11.27 -12.23 -4.27
CA GLN A 66 -10.81 -13.56 -3.88
C GLN A 66 -10.30 -13.58 -2.44
N ILE A 67 -9.53 -12.57 -2.02
CA ILE A 67 -8.95 -12.52 -0.68
C ILE A 67 -9.99 -12.05 0.34
N ARG A 68 -10.91 -11.16 -0.06
CA ARG A 68 -11.91 -10.52 0.82
C ARG A 68 -11.28 -10.00 2.10
N PRO A 69 -10.27 -9.10 2.00
CA PRO A 69 -9.54 -8.65 3.17
C PRO A 69 -10.49 -7.93 4.14
N ALA A 70 -10.31 -8.14 5.45
CA ALA A 70 -11.06 -7.37 6.45
C ALA A 70 -10.75 -5.87 6.36
N VAL A 71 -9.49 -5.53 6.07
CA VAL A 71 -9.00 -4.15 6.01
C VAL A 71 -8.19 -3.92 4.74
N VAL A 72 -8.40 -2.77 4.10
CA VAL A 72 -7.58 -2.28 2.98
C VAL A 72 -6.97 -0.93 3.36
N VAL A 73 -5.64 -0.85 3.40
CA VAL A 73 -4.93 0.43 3.58
C VAL A 73 -4.68 1.06 2.21
N ALA A 74 -5.44 2.11 1.89
CA ALA A 74 -5.32 2.83 0.63
C ALA A 74 -4.33 3.99 0.76
N HIS A 75 -3.09 3.82 0.29
CA HIS A 75 -2.07 4.87 0.37
C HIS A 75 -1.92 5.68 -0.94
N GLY A 76 -2.24 6.97 -0.88
CA GLY A 76 -2.12 7.89 -2.02
C GLY A 76 -3.41 8.08 -2.81
N SER A 77 -3.52 9.25 -3.46
CA SER A 77 -4.78 9.76 -4.02
C SER A 77 -5.43 8.85 -5.06
N LYS A 78 -4.63 8.17 -5.89
CA LYS A 78 -5.12 7.24 -6.91
C LYS A 78 -5.84 6.03 -6.29
N ALA A 79 -5.23 5.40 -5.30
CA ALA A 79 -5.81 4.24 -4.60
C ALA A 79 -7.06 4.64 -3.80
N ILE A 80 -7.01 5.80 -3.13
CA ILE A 80 -8.15 6.35 -2.39
C ILE A 80 -9.33 6.61 -3.34
N SER A 81 -9.07 7.24 -4.49
CA SER A 81 -10.11 7.55 -5.47
C SER A 81 -10.76 6.29 -6.04
N LEU A 82 -9.96 5.25 -6.35
CA LEU A 82 -10.48 3.99 -6.86
C LEU A 82 -11.37 3.30 -5.81
N LEU A 83 -10.85 3.12 -4.60
CA LEU A 83 -11.57 2.43 -3.53
C LEU A 83 -12.81 3.18 -3.05
N GLY A 84 -12.83 4.52 -3.16
CA GLY A 84 -14.02 5.32 -2.87
C GLY A 84 -15.16 5.14 -3.88
N GLN A 85 -14.89 4.59 -5.07
CA GLN A 85 -15.88 4.26 -6.09
C GLN A 85 -16.32 2.80 -6.03
N MET A 86 -15.62 1.97 -5.26
CA MET A 86 -15.89 0.54 -5.14
C MET A 86 -16.73 0.26 -3.90
N ARG A 87 -17.71 -0.64 -4.04
CA ARG A 87 -18.34 -1.27 -2.88
C ARG A 87 -17.50 -2.48 -2.50
N THR A 88 -16.66 -2.33 -1.48
CA THR A 88 -15.93 -3.45 -0.88
C THR A 88 -16.62 -3.88 0.41
N GLY A 89 -16.50 -5.16 0.77
CA GLY A 89 -16.86 -5.65 2.11
C GLY A 89 -15.80 -5.33 3.17
N SER A 90 -14.73 -4.64 2.77
CA SER A 90 -13.55 -4.35 3.59
C SER A 90 -13.66 -2.99 4.24
N GLN A 91 -13.11 -2.84 5.44
CA GLN A 91 -12.86 -1.52 6.01
C GLN A 91 -11.70 -0.84 5.27
N VAL A 92 -11.97 0.27 4.60
CA VAL A 92 -10.95 1.04 3.88
C VAL A 92 -10.36 2.13 4.77
N ILE A 93 -9.04 2.08 4.99
CA ILE A 93 -8.28 3.10 5.71
C ILE A 93 -7.47 3.93 4.70
N ALA A 94 -7.99 5.10 4.34
CA ALA A 94 -7.34 6.03 3.43
C ALA A 94 -6.22 6.81 4.13
N VAL A 95 -5.03 6.85 3.51
CA VAL A 95 -3.87 7.56 4.05
C VAL A 95 -3.05 8.27 2.95
N PRO A 96 -2.33 9.36 3.28
CA PRO A 96 -1.40 9.97 2.34
C PRO A 96 -0.36 8.97 1.83
N HIS A 97 0.18 9.22 0.64
CA HIS A 97 1.19 8.33 0.06
C HIS A 97 2.37 8.14 1.02
N LEU A 98 2.80 6.89 1.22
CA LEU A 98 3.84 6.51 2.18
C LEU A 98 5.25 7.00 1.78
N SER A 99 5.40 7.80 0.72
CA SER A 99 6.68 8.38 0.29
C SER A 99 7.07 9.65 1.03
N GLY A 100 6.13 10.35 1.67
CA GLY A 100 6.32 11.73 2.14
C GLY A 100 7.41 11.94 3.20
N LEU A 101 8.63 12.19 2.76
CA LEU A 101 9.41 13.35 3.22
C LEU A 101 9.05 14.50 2.27
N GLY A 102 8.55 15.63 2.78
CA GLY A 102 8.49 16.88 2.01
C GLY A 102 7.41 17.02 0.93
N SER A 103 6.13 16.77 1.22
CA SER A 103 5.13 17.61 0.55
C SER A 103 5.36 19.05 1.05
N PRO A 104 5.24 20.10 0.22
CA PRO A 104 5.27 21.49 0.66
C PRO A 104 4.16 21.83 1.69
N LYS A 105 3.35 20.85 2.11
CA LYS A 105 2.32 20.93 3.15
C LYS A 105 2.68 20.22 4.48
N GLY A 106 3.91 19.75 4.70
CA GLY A 106 4.39 19.37 6.04
C GLY A 106 3.92 18.03 6.65
N PHE A 107 3.17 17.18 5.93
CA PHE A 107 2.65 15.91 6.47
C PHE A 107 3.61 14.72 6.28
N GLY A 108 4.77 14.75 6.93
CA GLY A 108 5.68 13.60 6.95
C GLY A 108 5.11 12.39 7.70
N TRP A 109 5.46 11.18 7.25
CA TRP A 109 5.27 9.97 8.06
C TRP A 109 6.43 9.84 9.05
N ASN A 110 6.14 9.96 10.34
CA ASN A 110 7.03 9.60 11.45
C ASN A 110 6.57 8.28 12.08
N ASP A 111 7.34 7.77 13.03
CA ASP A 111 7.05 6.49 13.69
C ASP A 111 5.73 6.54 14.48
N GLU A 112 5.41 7.66 15.15
CA GLU A 112 4.15 7.81 15.89
C GLU A 112 2.92 7.67 14.98
N ARG A 113 2.90 8.36 13.83
CA ARG A 113 1.80 8.25 12.86
C ARG A 113 1.72 6.86 12.26
N LEU A 114 2.87 6.20 12.06
CA LEU A 114 2.88 4.82 11.59
C LEU A 114 2.29 3.87 12.64
N GLN A 115 2.64 4.05 13.93
CA GLN A 115 2.06 3.29 15.04
C GLN A 115 0.55 3.53 15.19
N GLN A 116 0.09 4.77 15.01
CA GLN A 116 -1.34 5.08 14.99
C GLN A 116 -2.07 4.37 13.84
N LEU A 117 -1.46 4.30 12.65
CA LEU A 117 -2.01 3.52 11.54
C LEU A 117 -2.08 2.04 11.89
N VAL A 118 -1.00 1.47 12.44
CA VAL A 118 -0.95 0.08 12.87
C VAL A 118 -2.04 -0.23 13.90
N ALA A 119 -2.22 0.62 14.92
CA ALA A 119 -3.25 0.43 15.93
C ALA A 119 -4.66 0.39 15.31
N ARG A 120 -4.94 1.26 14.33
CA ARG A 120 -6.21 1.24 13.59
C ARG A 120 -6.39 0.00 12.74
N VAL A 121 -5.33 -0.49 12.09
CA VAL A 121 -5.39 -1.73 11.29
C VAL A 121 -5.61 -2.92 12.20
N ASN A 122 -4.78 -3.06 13.25
CA ASN A 122 -4.86 -4.19 14.19
C ASN A 122 -6.20 -4.23 14.92
N GLY A 123 -6.75 -3.07 15.31
CA GLY A 123 -8.08 -2.98 15.92
C GLY A 123 -9.24 -3.34 14.99
N ALA A 124 -9.02 -3.32 13.67
CA ALA A 124 -10.04 -3.68 12.67
C ALA A 124 -9.93 -5.13 12.15
N VAL A 125 -8.84 -5.82 12.48
CA VAL A 125 -8.64 -7.25 12.15
C VAL A 125 -8.77 -8.17 13.37
N SER A 126 -8.98 -7.60 14.56
CA SER A 126 -9.26 -8.33 15.82
C SER A 126 -10.74 -8.64 15.94
#